data_AF-A0A2V5K3I2-F1
#
_entry.id   AF-A0A2V5K3I2-F1
#
_cell.length_a   1.000
_cell.length_b   1.000
_cell.length_c   1.000
_cell.angle_alpha   90.00
_cell.angle_beta   90.00
_cell.angle_gamma   90.00
#
_symmetry.space_group_name_H-M   'P 1'
#
loop_
_entity.id
_entity.type
_entity.pdbx_description
1 polymer ?
#
loop_
_entity_poly.entity_id
_entity_poly.type
_entity_poly.pdbx_seq_one_letter_code
_entity_poly.pdbx_strand_id
1 'polypeptide(L)'
;MFLLAVFAAPLLLARRWPVVTVLIYWILLSLIPAQVLSFSHPVTDRYLFFPSIGAVILIAWGFISAGQRLGRRGLIAAAVMLAAIGVFWGRATLAYVAEWRDPRSVWYAATSKSSDPTTAQNLGSYYLGVADRLGPKPMGAPLTDAEARSLAAVVWSGDPRLPALLAEWSAGQHGGPIEGEFQSALRSLAWDAFQRSLSVKGTRVMPGLYYNRSLVLFNRGDFAGARRELQATLDEST
;
A
#
# COMPACT_ATOMS: atom_id res chain seq x y z
N MET A 1 -5.08 -20.63 -20.69
CA MET A 1 -4.03 -20.85 -21.73
C MET A 1 -2.69 -20.24 -21.35
N PHE A 2 -2.59 -18.93 -21.06
CA PHE A 2 -1.31 -18.28 -20.69
C PHE A 2 -0.59 -18.91 -19.47
N LEU A 3 -1.31 -19.16 -18.37
CA LEU A 3 -0.73 -19.78 -17.17
C LEU A 3 -0.18 -21.19 -17.44
N LEU A 4 -0.89 -21.99 -18.24
CA LEU A 4 -0.43 -23.33 -18.63
C LEU A 4 0.86 -23.25 -19.45
N ALA A 5 0.98 -22.26 -20.33
CA ALA A 5 2.20 -22.04 -21.11
C ALA A 5 3.38 -21.63 -20.22
N VAL A 6 3.17 -20.74 -19.24
CA VAL A 6 4.21 -20.32 -18.27
C VAL A 6 4.71 -21.51 -17.45
N PHE A 7 3.83 -22.43 -17.04
CA PHE A 7 4.21 -23.63 -16.28
C PHE A 7 4.82 -24.74 -17.16
N ALA A 8 4.47 -24.83 -18.44
CA ALA A 8 4.98 -25.87 -19.35
C ALA A 8 6.30 -25.48 -20.03
N ALA A 9 6.54 -24.19 -20.31
CA ALA A 9 7.74 -23.71 -21.00
C ALA A 9 9.07 -24.15 -20.36
N PRO A 10 9.21 -24.21 -19.02
CA PRO A 10 10.45 -24.70 -18.39
C PRO A 10 10.79 -26.15 -18.75
N LEU A 11 9.81 -26.99 -19.09
CA LEU A 11 10.03 -28.39 -19.49
C LEU A 11 10.85 -28.50 -20.78
N LEU A 12 10.80 -27.48 -21.64
CA LEU A 12 11.63 -27.41 -22.85
C LEU A 12 13.12 -27.31 -22.51
N LEU A 13 13.47 -26.78 -21.33
CA LEU A 13 14.83 -26.66 -20.84
C LEU A 13 15.30 -27.91 -20.07
N ALA A 14 14.38 -28.78 -19.65
CA ALA A 14 14.65 -29.89 -18.73
C ALA A 14 15.74 -30.85 -19.22
N ARG A 15 15.78 -31.14 -20.53
CA ARG A 15 16.77 -32.07 -21.11
C ARG A 15 18.18 -31.51 -21.16
N ARG A 16 18.33 -30.18 -21.31
CA ARG A 16 19.64 -29.53 -21.52
C ARG A 16 20.15 -28.84 -20.26
N TRP A 17 19.24 -28.41 -19.39
CA TRP A 17 19.54 -27.60 -18.21
C TRP A 17 18.59 -27.95 -17.06
N PRO A 18 18.75 -29.14 -16.44
CA PRO A 18 17.85 -29.62 -15.40
C PRO A 18 17.85 -28.68 -14.18
N VAL A 19 19.01 -28.14 -13.78
CA VAL A 19 19.13 -27.20 -12.65
C VAL A 19 18.35 -25.91 -12.91
N VAL A 20 18.46 -25.33 -14.12
CA VAL A 20 17.68 -24.13 -14.50
C VAL A 20 16.19 -24.40 -14.41
N THR A 21 15.76 -25.58 -14.86
CA THR A 21 14.36 -25.99 -14.81
C THR A 21 13.85 -26.09 -13.38
N VAL A 22 14.63 -26.69 -12.47
CA VAL A 22 14.31 -26.76 -11.04
C VAL A 22 14.22 -25.36 -10.43
N LEU A 23 15.14 -24.45 -10.74
CA LEU A 23 15.11 -23.08 -10.23
C LEU A 23 13.90 -22.29 -10.73
N ILE A 24 13.50 -22.47 -11.99
CA ILE A 24 12.27 -21.85 -12.50
C ILE A 24 11.04 -22.42 -11.77
N TYR A 25 10.95 -23.73 -11.58
CA TYR A 25 9.84 -24.33 -10.83
C TYR A 25 9.85 -23.93 -9.36
N TRP A 26 11.01 -23.75 -8.72
CA TRP A 26 11.09 -23.17 -7.39
C TRP A 26 10.39 -21.82 -7.37
N ILE A 27 10.73 -20.91 -8.28
CA ILE A 27 10.11 -19.57 -8.36
C ILE A 27 8.60 -19.69 -8.57
N LEU A 28 8.16 -20.48 -9.55
CA LEU A 28 6.73 -20.61 -9.90
C LEU A 28 5.91 -21.21 -8.75
N LEU A 29 6.39 -22.29 -8.14
CA LEU A 29 5.67 -22.98 -7.07
C LEU A 29 5.68 -22.18 -5.77
N SER A 30 6.77 -21.49 -5.45
CA SER A 30 6.84 -20.63 -4.26
C SER A 30 5.95 -19.39 -4.33
N LEU A 31 5.52 -18.98 -5.53
CA LEU A 31 4.53 -17.93 -5.71
C LEU A 31 3.10 -18.42 -5.50
N ILE A 32 2.81 -19.71 -5.63
CA ILE A 32 1.43 -20.25 -5.50
C ILE A 32 0.81 -19.88 -4.15
N PRO A 33 1.46 -20.07 -2.99
CA PRO A 33 0.88 -19.68 -1.70
C PRO A 33 0.52 -18.19 -1.66
N ALA A 34 1.35 -17.31 -2.21
CA ALA A 34 1.10 -15.86 -2.23
C ALA A 34 -0.10 -15.47 -3.09
N GLN A 35 -0.42 -16.26 -4.13
CA GLN A 35 -1.49 -15.99 -5.09
C GLN A 35 -2.82 -16.66 -4.70
N VAL A 36 -2.75 -17.86 -4.14
CA VAL A 36 -3.94 -18.69 -3.83
C VAL A 36 -4.43 -18.45 -2.41
N LEU A 37 -3.52 -18.25 -1.46
CA LEU A 37 -3.89 -17.86 -0.12
C LEU A 37 -4.02 -16.35 -0.14
N SER A 38 -5.25 -15.84 -0.28
CA SER A 38 -5.60 -14.45 -0.01
C SER A 38 -5.31 -14.16 1.47
N PHE A 39 -4.05 -13.93 1.80
CA PHE A 39 -3.67 -13.56 3.14
C PHE A 39 -4.29 -12.19 3.44
N SER A 40 -4.88 -12.06 4.63
CA SER A 40 -5.59 -10.87 5.13
C SER A 40 -4.76 -9.58 5.20
N HIS A 41 -3.53 -9.59 4.68
CA HIS A 41 -2.58 -8.50 4.70
C HIS A 41 -2.10 -8.19 3.27
N PRO A 42 -2.83 -7.35 2.53
CA PRO A 42 -2.50 -7.00 1.14
C PRO A 42 -1.17 -6.22 1.00
N VAL A 43 -0.58 -5.77 2.11
CA VAL A 43 0.65 -4.97 2.16
C VAL A 43 1.77 -5.74 2.88
N THR A 44 2.07 -6.97 2.46
CA THR A 44 3.21 -7.70 3.05
C THR A 44 4.02 -8.44 2.00
N ASP A 45 5.21 -7.91 1.71
CA ASP A 45 6.15 -8.44 0.71
C ASP A 45 6.84 -9.75 1.14
N ARG A 46 6.57 -10.26 2.35
CA ARG A 46 7.24 -11.43 2.93
C ARG A 46 7.17 -12.70 2.06
N TYR A 47 6.16 -12.78 1.20
CA TYR A 47 5.98 -13.91 0.30
C TYR A 47 6.92 -13.90 -0.90
N LEU A 48 7.61 -12.80 -1.17
CA LEU A 48 8.58 -12.68 -2.27
C LEU A 48 9.99 -13.14 -1.89
N PHE A 49 10.30 -13.31 -0.60
CA PHE A 49 11.65 -13.74 -0.17
C PHE A 49 12.01 -15.14 -0.62
N PHE A 50 11.06 -16.07 -0.59
CA PHE A 50 11.31 -17.45 -0.99
C PHE A 50 11.50 -17.64 -2.52
N PRO A 51 10.67 -17.04 -3.40
CA PRO A 51 10.93 -17.07 -4.84
C PRO A 51 12.19 -16.31 -5.24
N SER A 52 12.58 -15.24 -4.53
CA SER A 52 13.73 -14.43 -4.92
C SER A 52 15.07 -15.18 -4.83
N ILE A 53 15.20 -16.15 -3.92
CA ILE A 53 16.38 -17.02 -3.82
C ILE A 53 16.61 -17.76 -5.15
N GLY A 54 15.58 -18.40 -5.69
CA GLY A 54 15.65 -19.10 -6.98
C GLY A 54 16.03 -18.15 -8.12
N ALA A 55 15.48 -16.93 -8.11
CA ALA A 55 15.78 -15.92 -9.12
C ALA A 55 17.25 -15.46 -9.07
N VAL A 56 17.80 -15.19 -7.88
CA VAL A 56 19.20 -14.75 -7.71
C VAL A 56 20.17 -15.84 -8.15
N ILE A 57 19.93 -17.09 -7.77
CA ILE A 57 20.76 -18.23 -8.21
C ILE A 57 20.72 -18.36 -9.74
N LEU A 58 19.54 -18.23 -10.34
CA LEU A 58 19.37 -18.33 -11.80
C LEU A 58 20.11 -17.21 -12.54
N ILE A 59 20.06 -15.98 -12.03
CA ILE A 59 20.78 -14.83 -12.57
C ILE A 59 22.30 -15.04 -12.48
N ALA A 60 22.79 -15.46 -11.32
CA ALA A 60 24.23 -15.73 -11.11
C ALA A 60 24.73 -16.85 -12.04
N TRP A 61 23.96 -17.93 -12.17
CA TRP A 61 24.26 -19.03 -13.07
C TRP A 61 24.30 -18.57 -14.54
N GLY A 62 23.35 -17.73 -14.95
CA GLY A 62 23.30 -17.16 -16.30
C GLY A 62 24.55 -16.32 -16.61
N PHE A 63 24.98 -15.50 -15.66
CA PHE A 63 26.19 -14.68 -15.78
C PHE A 63 27.46 -15.52 -15.94
N ILE A 64 27.65 -16.52 -15.07
CA ILE A 64 28.81 -17.43 -15.12
C ILE A 64 28.83 -18.20 -16.45
N SER A 65 27.67 -18.74 -16.86
CA SER A 65 27.54 -19.52 -18.09
C SER A 65 27.82 -18.68 -19.34
N ALA A 66 27.39 -17.41 -19.36
CA ALA A 66 27.68 -16.49 -20.45
C ALA A 66 29.19 -16.21 -20.56
N GLY A 67 29.87 -16.01 -19.43
CA GLY A 67 31.32 -15.80 -19.42
C GLY A 67 32.13 -16.99 -19.92
N GLN A 68 31.72 -18.21 -19.52
CA GLN A 68 32.40 -19.44 -19.96
C GLN A 68 32.24 -19.71 -21.46
N ARG A 69 31.08 -19.39 -22.05
CA ARG A 69 30.77 -19.76 -23.45
C ARG A 69 31.14 -18.71 -24.48
N LEU A 70 31.02 -17.44 -24.13
CA LEU A 70 31.16 -16.31 -25.06
C LEU A 70 32.38 -15.44 -24.74
N GLY A 71 33.19 -15.84 -23.77
CA GLY A 71 34.42 -15.14 -23.35
C GLY A 71 34.16 -13.69 -22.94
N ARG A 72 35.08 -12.79 -23.31
CA ARG A 72 35.02 -11.36 -22.92
C ARG A 72 33.76 -10.64 -23.42
N ARG A 73 33.27 -10.97 -24.62
CA ARG A 73 32.03 -10.37 -25.17
C ARG A 73 30.80 -10.81 -24.38
N GLY A 74 30.76 -12.09 -23.98
CA GLY A 74 29.73 -12.63 -23.09
C GLY A 74 29.69 -11.96 -21.73
N LEU A 75 30.87 -11.78 -21.12
CA LEU A 75 30.99 -11.08 -19.83
C LEU A 75 30.52 -9.63 -19.91
N ILE A 76 30.91 -8.89 -20.96
CA ILE A 76 30.46 -7.50 -21.15
C ILE A 76 28.94 -7.45 -21.32
N ALA A 77 28.37 -8.31 -22.17
CA ALA A 77 26.93 -8.36 -22.39
C ALA A 77 26.18 -8.71 -21.10
N ALA A 78 26.66 -9.69 -20.34
CA ALA A 78 26.06 -10.10 -19.07
C ALA A 78 26.19 -9.00 -18.01
N ALA A 79 27.30 -8.26 -17.98
CA ALA A 79 27.50 -7.14 -17.05
C ALA A 79 26.58 -5.96 -17.38
N VAL A 80 26.43 -5.63 -18.66
CA VAL A 80 25.47 -4.62 -19.13
C VAL A 80 24.04 -5.02 -18.76
N MET A 81 23.68 -6.29 -18.96
CA MET A 81 22.36 -6.81 -18.58
C MET A 81 22.13 -6.74 -17.06
N LEU A 82 23.11 -7.13 -16.25
CA LEU A 82 23.04 -7.00 -14.78
C LEU A 82 22.90 -5.54 -14.35
N ALA A 83 23.67 -4.63 -14.95
CA ALA A 83 23.57 -3.20 -14.69
C ALA A 83 22.18 -2.67 -15.04
N ALA A 84 21.63 -3.07 -16.20
CA ALA A 84 20.27 -2.71 -16.60
C ALA A 84 19.24 -3.22 -15.58
N ILE A 85 19.31 -4.51 -15.20
CA ILE A 85 18.44 -5.09 -14.16
C ILE A 85 18.57 -4.29 -12.86
N GLY A 86 19.80 -3.99 -12.42
CA GLY A 86 20.06 -3.21 -11.21
C GLY A 86 19.46 -1.80 -11.27
N VAL A 87 19.54 -1.12 -12.41
CA VAL A 87 18.93 0.20 -12.61
C VAL A 87 17.41 0.11 -12.57
N PHE A 88 16.80 -0.84 -13.29
CA PHE A 88 15.35 -1.03 -13.27
C PHE A 88 14.84 -1.37 -11.86
N TRP A 89 15.53 -2.27 -11.17
CA TRP A 89 15.15 -2.69 -9.83
C TRP A 89 15.36 -1.56 -8.81
N GLY A 90 16.47 -0.83 -8.90
CA GLY A 90 16.72 0.35 -8.07
C GLY A 90 15.64 1.42 -8.24
N ARG A 91 15.22 1.69 -9.49
CA ARG A 91 14.10 2.60 -9.76
C ARG A 91 12.79 2.11 -9.16
N ALA A 92 12.47 0.82 -9.29
CA ALA A 92 11.27 0.24 -8.70
C ALA A 92 11.28 0.32 -7.17
N THR A 93 12.43 0.03 -6.54
CA THR A 93 12.61 0.14 -5.10
C THR A 93 12.46 1.59 -4.62
N LEU A 94 13.05 2.56 -5.34
CA LEU A 94 12.91 3.97 -4.99
C LEU A 94 11.45 4.45 -5.10
N ALA A 95 10.73 4.01 -6.14
CA ALA A 95 9.31 4.31 -6.28
C ALA A 95 8.49 3.71 -5.13
N TYR A 96 8.77 2.45 -4.76
CA TYR A 96 8.10 1.78 -3.65
C TYR A 96 8.39 2.46 -2.30
N VAL A 97 9.64 2.84 -2.02
CA VAL A 97 10.00 3.59 -0.81
C VAL A 97 9.31 4.96 -0.79
N ALA A 98 9.12 5.60 -1.94
CA ALA A 98 8.37 6.85 -2.03
C ALA A 98 6.91 6.69 -1.56
N GLU A 99 6.27 5.55 -1.84
CA GLU A 99 4.91 5.26 -1.37
C GLU A 99 4.84 5.14 0.17
N TRP A 100 5.85 4.53 0.79
CA TRP A 100 5.95 4.46 2.25
C TRP A 100 6.24 5.81 2.91
N ARG A 101 6.81 6.75 2.16
CA ARG A 101 7.08 8.12 2.60
C ARG A 101 5.95 9.09 2.27
N ASP A 102 4.89 8.65 1.58
CA ASP A 102 3.75 9.51 1.28
C ASP A 102 3.02 9.85 2.59
N PRO A 103 2.86 11.15 2.93
CA PRO A 103 2.21 11.54 4.16
C PRO A 103 0.73 11.14 4.20
N ARG A 104 0.10 10.80 3.07
CA ARG A 104 -1.29 10.29 3.02
C ARG A 104 -1.45 8.83 3.42
N SER A 105 -0.37 8.16 3.83
CA SER A 105 -0.27 6.71 4.12
C SER A 105 0.00 5.82 2.90
N VAL A 106 0.65 4.68 3.17
CA VAL A 106 0.81 3.57 2.21
C VAL A 106 -0.53 3.09 1.64
N TRP A 107 -1.62 3.23 2.40
CA TRP A 107 -2.97 2.88 1.96
C TRP A 107 -3.45 3.74 0.78
N TYR A 108 -2.97 4.98 0.66
CA TYR A 108 -3.33 5.87 -0.44
C TYR A 108 -2.90 5.25 -1.78
N ALA A 109 -1.62 4.89 -1.91
CA ALA A 109 -1.10 4.23 -3.11
C ALA A 109 -1.71 2.83 -3.31
N ALA A 110 -2.00 2.10 -2.23
CA ALA A 110 -2.64 0.80 -2.32
C ALA A 110 -4.06 0.90 -2.92
N THR A 111 -4.85 1.93 -2.57
CA THR A 111 -6.20 2.11 -3.13
C THR A 111 -6.23 2.42 -4.63
N SER A 112 -5.13 2.93 -5.21
CA SER A 112 -5.04 3.09 -6.67
C SER A 112 -4.64 1.81 -7.41
N LYS A 113 -4.13 0.81 -6.69
CA LYS A 113 -3.61 -0.44 -7.25
C LYS A 113 -4.54 -1.64 -7.03
N SER A 114 -5.44 -1.55 -6.05
CA SER A 114 -6.31 -2.65 -5.65
C SER A 114 -7.72 -2.15 -5.39
N SER A 115 -8.71 -2.92 -5.85
CA SER A 115 -10.13 -2.76 -5.50
C SER A 115 -10.51 -3.46 -4.20
N ASP A 116 -9.54 -3.97 -3.45
CA ASP A 116 -9.79 -4.67 -2.19
C ASP A 116 -10.43 -3.73 -1.14
N PRO A 117 -11.60 -4.07 -0.58
CA PRO A 117 -12.34 -3.19 0.34
C PRO A 117 -11.57 -2.84 1.60
N THR A 118 -10.69 -3.74 2.10
CA THR A 118 -9.89 -3.50 3.31
C THR A 118 -8.88 -2.38 3.08
N THR A 119 -8.36 -2.25 1.86
CA THR A 119 -7.43 -1.20 1.50
C THR A 119 -8.06 0.18 1.62
N ALA A 120 -9.29 0.34 1.13
CA ALA A 120 -10.05 1.59 1.26
C ALA A 120 -10.51 1.85 2.70
N GLN A 121 -10.90 0.81 3.45
CA GLN A 121 -11.21 0.94 4.87
C GLN A 121 -10.00 1.45 5.65
N ASN A 122 -8.81 0.87 5.43
CA ASN A 122 -7.61 1.27 6.14
C ASN A 122 -7.16 2.70 5.82
N LEU A 123 -7.33 3.15 4.57
CA LEU A 123 -7.11 4.56 4.22
C LEU A 123 -8.07 5.49 4.98
N GLY A 124 -9.35 5.11 5.08
CA GLY A 124 -10.33 5.89 5.84
C GLY A 124 -10.00 5.95 7.32
N SER A 125 -9.62 4.81 7.91
CA SER A 125 -9.18 4.72 9.30
C SER A 125 -7.94 5.58 9.57
N TYR A 126 -7.00 5.63 8.62
CA TYR A 126 -5.82 6.49 8.71
C TYR A 126 -6.21 7.98 8.79
N TYR A 127 -7.04 8.46 7.85
CA TYR A 127 -7.46 9.86 7.86
C TYR A 127 -8.26 10.24 9.10
N LEU A 128 -9.16 9.35 9.56
CA LEU A 128 -9.89 9.55 10.81
C LEU A 128 -8.94 9.65 12.01
N GLY A 129 -8.01 8.70 12.14
CA GLY A 129 -7.04 8.70 13.23
C GLY A 129 -6.11 9.91 13.22
N VAL A 130 -5.71 10.39 12.04
CA VAL A 130 -4.92 11.63 11.94
C VAL A 130 -5.76 12.85 12.33
N ALA A 131 -7.02 12.94 11.88
CA ALA A 131 -7.90 14.05 12.26
C ALA A 131 -8.07 14.15 13.77
N ASP A 132 -8.21 13.01 14.45
CA ASP A 132 -8.42 12.96 15.91
C ASP A 132 -7.14 13.24 16.72
N ARG A 133 -5.95 13.12 16.10
CA ARG A 133 -4.65 13.50 16.69
C ARG A 133 -4.30 14.99 16.54
N LEU A 134 -5.15 15.78 15.91
CA LEU A 134 -5.03 17.24 15.77
C LEU A 134 -5.89 17.98 16.81
N GLY A 135 -5.67 19.29 16.94
CA GLY A 135 -6.41 20.13 17.87
C GLY A 135 -5.83 20.18 19.29
N PRO A 136 -6.51 20.86 20.23
CA PRO A 136 -5.96 21.19 21.54
C PRO A 136 -6.01 20.01 22.52
N LYS A 137 -6.85 19.01 22.24
CA LYS A 137 -7.02 17.78 23.03
C LYS A 137 -7.01 16.57 22.09
N PRO A 138 -5.83 16.21 21.56
CA PRO A 138 -5.71 15.13 20.61
C PRO A 138 -6.04 13.78 21.26
N MET A 139 -6.67 12.89 20.52
CA MET A 139 -6.87 11.50 20.92
C MET A 139 -5.67 10.65 20.47
N GLY A 140 -4.91 10.14 21.43
CA GLY A 140 -3.67 9.40 21.17
C GLY A 140 -2.43 10.29 21.16
N ALA A 141 -1.31 9.74 20.68
CA ALA A 141 -0.06 10.51 20.58
C ALA A 141 -0.25 11.66 19.57
N PRO A 142 0.06 12.93 19.88
CA PRO A 142 -0.05 14.02 18.91
C PRO A 142 0.80 13.77 17.67
N LEU A 143 0.42 14.37 16.54
CA LEU A 143 1.33 14.43 15.38
C LEU A 143 2.52 15.34 15.68
N THR A 144 3.69 15.00 15.15
CA THR A 144 4.79 15.96 15.11
C THR A 144 4.45 17.09 14.14
N ASP A 145 5.01 18.28 14.37
CA ASP A 145 4.80 19.45 13.49
C ASP A 145 5.22 19.14 12.03
N ALA A 146 6.29 18.38 11.84
CA ALA A 146 6.73 17.94 10.51
C ALA A 146 5.71 17.00 9.82
N GLU A 147 5.13 16.04 10.55
CA GLU A 147 4.09 15.15 10.03
C GLU A 147 2.82 15.93 9.67
N ALA A 148 2.35 16.81 10.55
CA ALA A 148 1.16 17.63 10.33
C ALA A 148 1.31 18.53 9.09
N ARG A 149 2.45 19.25 8.98
CA ARG A 149 2.76 20.12 7.84
C ARG A 149 2.90 19.36 6.54
N SER A 150 3.59 18.21 6.54
CA SER A 150 3.76 17.40 5.33
C SER A 150 2.43 16.84 4.82
N LEU A 151 1.55 16.38 5.72
CA LEU A 151 0.22 15.93 5.34
C LEU A 151 -0.65 17.08 4.81
N ALA A 152 -0.68 18.22 5.51
CA ALA A 152 -1.43 19.39 5.06
C ALA A 152 -0.99 19.87 3.67
N ALA A 153 0.32 19.94 3.42
CA ALA A 153 0.86 20.34 2.12
C ALA A 153 0.40 19.44 0.96
N VAL A 154 0.19 18.16 1.22
CA VAL A 154 -0.25 17.19 0.21
C VAL A 154 -1.78 17.12 0.08
N VAL A 155 -2.51 17.14 1.20
CA VAL A 155 -3.98 17.07 1.22
C VAL A 155 -4.61 18.37 0.70
N TRP A 156 -4.05 19.50 1.08
CA TRP A 156 -4.47 20.84 0.68
C TRP A 156 -3.50 21.45 -0.33
N SER A 157 -2.94 20.62 -1.22
CA SER A 157 -2.10 21.08 -2.31
C SER A 157 -2.89 22.02 -3.23
N GLY A 158 -2.52 23.30 -3.25
CA GLY A 158 -3.22 24.34 -4.00
C GLY A 158 -4.51 24.87 -3.34
N ASP A 159 -4.85 24.45 -2.12
CA ASP A 159 -5.97 25.01 -1.37
C ASP A 159 -5.56 26.38 -0.77
N PRO A 160 -6.36 27.45 -0.98
CA PRO A 160 -6.03 28.79 -0.50
C PRO A 160 -5.98 28.89 1.04
N ARG A 161 -6.51 27.92 1.78
CA ARG A 161 -6.49 27.89 3.24
C ARG A 161 -5.19 27.36 3.83
N LEU A 162 -4.36 26.68 3.03
CA LEU A 162 -3.10 26.08 3.50
C LEU A 162 -2.16 27.11 4.15
N PRO A 163 -1.89 28.30 3.57
CA PRO A 163 -1.04 29.29 4.23
C PRO A 163 -1.58 29.74 5.60
N ALA A 164 -2.90 29.86 5.74
CA ALA A 164 -3.53 30.23 7.01
C ALA A 164 -3.38 29.12 8.06
N LEU A 165 -3.54 27.85 7.67
CA LEU A 165 -3.29 26.71 8.56
C LEU A 165 -1.83 26.68 9.06
N LEU A 166 -0.88 26.88 8.15
CA LEU A 166 0.54 26.90 8.50
C LEU A 166 0.89 28.09 9.41
N ALA A 167 0.19 29.21 9.26
CA ALA A 167 0.32 30.36 10.15
C ALA A 167 -0.23 30.07 11.56
N GLU A 168 -1.41 29.44 11.68
CA GLU A 168 -1.97 29.01 12.97
C GLU A 168 -0.98 28.10 13.71
N TRP A 169 -0.47 27.05 13.05
CA TRP A 169 0.51 26.16 13.67
C TRP A 169 1.83 26.83 14.02
N SER A 170 2.31 27.76 13.20
CA SER A 170 3.55 28.49 13.50
C SER A 170 3.39 29.46 14.68
N ALA A 171 2.16 29.89 14.98
CA ALA A 171 1.83 30.65 16.19
C ALA A 171 1.59 29.75 17.41
N GLY A 172 1.71 28.42 17.28
CA GLY A 172 1.39 27.46 18.35
C GLY A 172 -0.11 27.33 18.62
N GLN A 173 -0.96 27.83 17.71
CA GLN A 173 -2.41 27.76 17.85
C GLN A 173 -2.92 26.41 17.35
N HIS A 174 -3.23 25.52 18.30
CA HIS A 174 -3.95 24.27 18.05
C HIS A 174 -5.42 24.42 18.49
N GLY A 175 -6.34 23.94 17.66
CA GLY A 175 -7.79 24.14 17.77
C GLY A 175 -8.29 25.41 17.11
N GLY A 176 -7.49 26.03 16.24
CA GLY A 176 -7.89 27.19 15.46
C GLY A 176 -9.01 26.87 14.47
N PRO A 177 -9.72 27.89 13.96
CA PRO A 177 -10.77 27.70 12.96
C PRO A 177 -10.25 26.99 11.70
N ILE A 178 -9.03 27.30 11.25
CA ILE A 178 -8.49 26.68 10.03
C ILE A 178 -8.05 25.24 10.29
N GLU A 179 -7.44 24.94 11.44
CA GLU A 179 -7.18 23.55 11.83
C GLU A 179 -8.48 22.73 11.95
N GLY A 180 -9.56 23.32 12.47
CA GLY A 180 -10.88 22.67 12.50
C GLY A 180 -11.44 22.36 11.12
N GLU A 181 -11.25 23.26 10.15
CA GLU A 181 -11.58 23.00 8.75
C GLU A 181 -10.71 21.87 8.16
N PHE A 182 -9.42 21.82 8.51
CA PHE A 182 -8.53 20.76 8.07
C PHE A 182 -8.93 19.39 8.63
N GLN A 183 -9.26 19.32 9.92
CA GLN A 183 -9.81 18.11 10.53
C GLN A 183 -11.11 17.66 9.82
N SER A 184 -11.96 18.60 9.44
CA SER A 184 -13.21 18.32 8.72
C SER A 184 -12.95 17.80 7.30
N ALA A 185 -11.94 18.32 6.61
CA ALA A 185 -11.48 17.83 5.32
C ALA A 185 -10.94 16.39 5.42
N LEU A 186 -10.11 16.10 6.42
CA LEU A 186 -9.60 14.75 6.67
C LEU A 186 -10.72 13.76 6.97
N ARG A 187 -11.71 14.13 7.80
CA ARG A 187 -12.89 13.29 8.06
C ARG A 187 -13.75 13.07 6.81
N SER A 188 -13.76 14.01 5.87
CA SER A 188 -14.43 13.85 4.59
C SER A 188 -13.70 12.87 3.68
N LEU A 189 -12.36 12.95 3.60
CA LEU A 189 -11.56 11.93 2.93
C LEU A 189 -11.74 10.54 3.55
N ALA A 190 -11.86 10.47 4.88
CA ALA A 190 -12.16 9.23 5.58
C ALA A 190 -13.51 8.64 5.15
N TRP A 191 -14.55 9.48 5.13
CA TRP A 191 -15.88 9.09 4.66
C TRP A 191 -15.86 8.54 3.23
N ASP A 192 -15.21 9.23 2.31
CA ASP A 192 -15.14 8.82 0.91
C ASP A 192 -14.42 7.48 0.74
N ALA A 193 -13.34 7.26 1.51
CA ALA A 193 -12.65 5.98 1.56
C ALA A 193 -13.54 4.85 2.12
N PHE A 194 -14.32 5.13 3.16
CA PHE A 194 -15.31 4.17 3.69
C PHE A 194 -16.46 3.90 2.72
N GLN A 195 -16.92 4.90 1.98
CA GLN A 195 -17.93 4.72 0.93
C GLN A 195 -17.40 3.84 -0.20
N ARG A 196 -16.15 4.06 -0.63
CA ARG A 196 -15.49 3.20 -1.60
C ARG A 196 -15.39 1.77 -1.08
N SER A 197 -14.93 1.56 0.16
CA SER A 197 -14.87 0.25 0.79
C SER A 197 -16.23 -0.45 0.78
N LEU A 198 -17.28 0.24 1.21
CA LEU A 198 -18.65 -0.26 1.24
C LEU A 198 -19.14 -0.68 -0.17
N SER A 199 -18.82 0.10 -1.20
CA SER A 199 -19.25 -0.16 -2.57
C SER A 199 -18.64 -1.43 -3.19
N VAL A 200 -17.48 -1.88 -2.68
CA VAL A 200 -16.74 -3.05 -3.22
C VAL A 200 -16.65 -4.22 -2.24
N LYS A 201 -17.23 -4.12 -1.03
CA LYS A 201 -17.07 -5.16 0.00
C LYS A 201 -17.76 -6.48 -0.34
N GLY A 202 -18.79 -6.45 -1.18
CA GLY A 202 -19.59 -7.63 -1.50
C GLY A 202 -20.18 -8.28 -0.23
N THR A 203 -19.93 -9.58 -0.06
CA THR A 203 -20.40 -10.38 1.08
C THR A 203 -19.43 -10.40 2.26
N ARG A 204 -18.32 -9.66 2.21
CA ARG A 204 -17.35 -9.65 3.31
C ARG A 204 -17.95 -8.98 4.55
N VAL A 205 -17.75 -9.64 5.69
CA VAL A 205 -18.08 -9.16 7.04
C VAL A 205 -17.00 -8.18 7.49
N MET A 206 -17.36 -6.91 7.65
CA MET A 206 -16.45 -5.80 7.96
C MET A 206 -17.02 -4.85 9.01
N PRO A 207 -17.33 -5.31 10.25
CA PRO A 207 -18.00 -4.49 11.26
C PRO A 207 -17.23 -3.21 11.61
N GLY A 208 -15.90 -3.26 11.57
CA GLY A 208 -15.05 -2.08 11.75
C GLY A 208 -15.28 -0.95 10.74
N LEU A 209 -15.81 -1.26 9.55
CA LEU A 209 -16.15 -0.26 8.54
C LEU A 209 -17.33 0.61 9.01
N TYR A 210 -18.40 -0.04 9.48
CA TYR A 210 -19.59 0.63 9.99
C TYR A 210 -19.29 1.38 11.30
N TYR A 211 -18.47 0.79 12.19
CA TYR A 211 -18.00 1.48 13.39
C TYR A 211 -17.28 2.79 13.04
N ASN A 212 -16.29 2.76 12.15
CA ASN A 212 -15.55 3.97 11.78
C ASN A 212 -16.41 5.01 11.06
N ARG A 213 -17.37 4.56 10.23
CA ARG A 213 -18.36 5.46 9.62
C ARG A 213 -19.22 6.15 10.67
N SER A 214 -19.61 5.45 11.74
CA SER A 214 -20.36 6.03 12.84
C SER A 214 -19.60 7.16 13.54
N LEU A 215 -18.28 7.01 13.72
CA LEU A 215 -17.43 8.04 14.33
C LEU A 215 -17.38 9.32 13.49
N VAL A 216 -17.33 9.18 12.16
CA VAL A 216 -17.38 10.34 11.25
C VAL A 216 -18.72 11.07 11.37
N LEU A 217 -19.84 10.34 11.38
CA LEU A 217 -21.17 10.93 11.53
C LEU A 217 -21.37 11.59 12.89
N PHE A 218 -20.86 10.97 13.95
CA PHE A 218 -20.90 11.53 15.30
C PHE A 218 -20.18 12.89 15.36
N ASN A 219 -18.98 12.98 14.78
CA ASN A 219 -18.22 14.24 14.68
C ASN A 219 -18.92 15.32 13.84
N ARG A 220 -19.80 14.92 12.91
CA ARG A 220 -20.64 15.84 12.12
C ARG A 220 -21.93 16.24 12.83
N GLY A 221 -22.22 15.69 14.01
CA GLY A 221 -23.47 15.89 14.74
C GLY A 221 -24.66 15.07 14.22
N ASP A 222 -24.46 14.16 13.26
CA ASP A 222 -25.50 13.26 12.77
C ASP A 222 -25.61 12.02 13.68
N PHE A 223 -26.18 12.22 14.86
CA PHE A 223 -26.33 11.15 15.87
C PHE A 223 -27.30 10.06 15.41
N ALA A 224 -28.32 10.40 14.62
CA ALA A 224 -29.26 9.43 14.07
C ALA A 224 -28.58 8.52 13.04
N GLY A 225 -27.77 9.10 12.14
CA GLY A 225 -26.93 8.37 11.22
C GLY A 225 -25.90 7.51 11.93
N ALA A 226 -25.18 8.07 12.91
CA ALA A 226 -24.19 7.33 13.70
C ALA A 226 -24.81 6.12 14.41
N ARG A 227 -26.00 6.27 14.99
CA ARG A 227 -26.73 5.16 15.62
C ARG A 227 -27.05 4.04 14.63
N ARG A 228 -27.47 4.37 13.40
CA ARG A 228 -27.75 3.37 12.36
C ARG A 228 -26.49 2.58 11.97
N GLU A 229 -25.36 3.26 11.80
CA GLU A 229 -24.09 2.61 11.48
C GLU A 229 -23.59 1.73 12.64
N LEU A 230 -23.79 2.15 13.90
CA LEU A 230 -23.49 1.31 15.07
C LEU A 230 -24.37 0.05 15.15
N GLN A 231 -25.66 0.16 14.79
CA GLN A 231 -26.53 -1.01 14.70
C GLN A 231 -26.05 -1.96 13.60
N ALA A 232 -25.72 -1.44 12.42
CA ALA A 232 -25.16 -2.25 11.33
C ALA A 232 -23.86 -2.96 11.72
N THR A 233 -23.04 -2.35 12.58
CA THR A 233 -21.83 -2.97 13.14
C THR A 233 -22.17 -4.24 13.93
N LEU A 234 -23.21 -4.19 14.76
CA LEU A 234 -23.67 -5.33 15.55
C LEU A 234 -24.27 -6.42 14.66
N ASP A 235 -25.12 -6.03 13.71
CA ASP A 235 -25.78 -6.96 12.78
C ASP A 235 -24.76 -7.72 11.91
N GLU A 236 -23.64 -7.10 11.56
CA GLU A 236 -22.58 -7.74 10.78
C GLU A 236 -21.68 -8.66 11.64
N SER A 237 -21.71 -8.51 12.96
CA SER A 237 -20.87 -9.26 13.90
C SER A 237 -21.52 -10.55 14.41
N THR A 238 -22.78 -10.81 14.05
CA THR A 238 -23.59 -11.97 14.42
C THR A 238 -23.79 -12.92 13.25
#